data_AF-A0A2N3TCW2-F1
#
_entry.id   AF-A0A2N3TCW2-F1
#
_cell.length_a   1.000
_cell.length_b   1.000
_cell.length_c   1.000
_cell.angle_alpha   90.00
_cell.angle_beta   90.00
_cell.angle_gamma   90.00
#
_symmetry.space_group_name_H-M   'P 1'
#
loop_
_entity.id
_entity.type
_entity.pdbx_description
1 polymer ?
#
loop_
_entity_poly.entity_id
_entity_poly.type
_entity_poly.pdbx_seq_one_letter_code
_entity_poly.pdbx_strand_id
1 'polypeptide(L)'
;MIRTITIIFIFIGQIQRECYGQTSVSDNIFDIKELIKLKKNDKRQQKMLVNFKKNSQEEDDISVIELPNYFELTVTHHQEKKDYTGGAEGYTLYKKTGKIEMIWHEHPMKLPE
;
A
#
# COMPACT_ATOMS: atom_id res chain seq x y z
N MET A 1 4.10 -57.17 21.84
CA MET A 1 4.50 -57.09 20.41
C MET A 1 3.76 -55.89 19.82
N ILE A 2 4.45 -54.75 19.73
CA ILE A 2 3.85 -53.44 19.42
C ILE A 2 3.75 -53.34 17.89
N ARG A 3 2.52 -53.24 17.36
CA ARG A 3 2.28 -52.99 15.92
C ARG A 3 2.31 -51.48 15.68
N THR A 4 3.34 -51.03 14.98
CA THR A 4 3.55 -49.67 14.51
C THR A 4 2.42 -49.27 13.57
N ILE A 5 1.69 -48.21 13.93
CA ILE A 5 0.70 -47.56 13.06
C ILE A 5 1.40 -46.40 12.35
N THR A 6 1.56 -46.49 11.04
CA THR A 6 2.06 -45.39 10.21
C THR A 6 0.87 -44.56 9.74
N ILE A 7 0.62 -43.41 10.36
CA ILE A 7 -0.35 -42.42 9.87
C ILE A 7 0.41 -41.46 8.94
N ILE A 8 0.14 -41.59 7.64
CA ILE A 8 0.58 -40.65 6.61
C ILE A 8 -0.39 -39.46 6.64
N PHE A 9 0.01 -38.33 7.21
CA PHE A 9 -0.74 -37.07 7.08
C PHE A 9 -0.38 -36.41 5.75
N ILE A 10 -1.28 -36.59 4.77
CA ILE A 10 -1.22 -35.92 3.47
C ILE A 10 -1.59 -34.44 3.68
N PHE A 11 -0.58 -33.57 3.64
CA PHE A 11 -0.71 -32.12 3.58
C PHE A 11 -1.24 -31.70 2.19
N ILE A 12 -2.54 -31.82 1.97
CA ILE A 12 -3.21 -31.23 0.79
C ILE A 12 -4.52 -30.61 1.27
N GLY A 13 -4.49 -29.34 1.69
CA GLY A 13 -5.72 -28.70 2.16
C GLY A 13 -5.66 -27.24 2.63
N GLN A 14 -4.53 -26.52 2.50
CA GLN A 14 -4.48 -25.12 2.94
C GLN A 14 -4.07 -24.10 1.87
N ILE A 15 -3.92 -24.50 0.60
CA ILE A 15 -3.51 -23.58 -0.49
C ILE A 15 -4.71 -22.84 -1.13
N GLN A 16 -5.96 -23.04 -0.68
CA GLN A 16 -7.15 -22.44 -1.32
C GLN A 16 -7.95 -21.45 -0.44
N ARG A 17 -7.29 -20.69 0.45
CA ARG A 17 -7.95 -19.60 1.20
C ARG A 17 -7.38 -18.20 1.01
N GLU A 18 -6.54 -17.98 -0.02
CA GLU A 18 -6.11 -16.63 -0.40
C GLU A 18 -6.93 -16.04 -1.57
N CYS A 19 -8.04 -16.67 -1.93
CA CYS A 19 -8.99 -16.11 -2.88
C CYS A 19 -10.06 -15.31 -2.14
N TYR A 20 -9.99 -13.99 -2.27
CA TYR A 20 -11.11 -13.05 -2.15
C TYR A 20 -11.88 -13.08 -0.83
N GLY A 21 -11.37 -12.31 0.13
CA GLY A 21 -12.07 -11.96 1.35
C GLY A 21 -11.54 -10.67 1.95
N GLN A 22 -11.23 -9.66 1.12
CA GLN A 22 -10.89 -8.31 1.59
C GLN A 22 -12.20 -7.57 1.94
N THR A 23 -12.99 -8.13 2.86
CA THR A 23 -14.16 -7.46 3.41
C THR A 23 -13.72 -6.58 4.57
N SER A 24 -13.66 -5.28 4.26
CA SER A 24 -13.79 -4.13 5.16
C SER A 24 -12.91 -4.12 6.42
N VAL A 25 -11.63 -3.79 6.24
CA VAL A 25 -11.02 -2.81 7.16
C VAL A 25 -11.55 -1.48 6.63
N SER A 26 -12.19 -0.65 7.46
CA SER A 26 -12.73 0.65 7.02
C SER A 26 -11.81 1.32 6.01
N ASP A 27 -12.31 1.67 4.83
CA ASP A 27 -11.56 2.38 3.77
C ASP A 27 -11.31 3.83 4.20
N ASN A 28 -10.74 4.01 5.40
CA ASN A 28 -10.32 5.30 5.89
C ASN A 28 -9.10 5.68 5.06
N ILE A 29 -9.31 6.64 4.19
CA ILE A 29 -8.25 7.31 3.46
C ILE A 29 -7.62 8.31 4.42
N PHE A 30 -6.32 8.17 4.66
CA PHE A 30 -5.55 9.06 5.53
C PHE A 30 -4.64 9.96 4.70
N ASP A 31 -4.40 11.19 5.15
CA ASP A 31 -3.20 11.92 4.76
C ASP A 31 -1.96 11.20 5.33
N ILE A 32 -0.89 11.09 4.53
CA ILE A 32 0.32 10.36 4.96
C ILE A 32 0.91 10.90 6.27
N LYS A 33 0.86 12.23 6.51
CA LYS A 33 1.40 12.85 7.73
C LYS A 33 0.56 12.47 8.94
N GLU A 34 -0.75 12.36 8.76
CA GLU A 34 -1.65 11.84 9.80
C GLU A 34 -1.33 10.38 10.14
N LEU A 35 -1.22 9.52 9.13
CA LEU A 35 -0.93 8.11 9.35
C LEU A 35 0.45 7.90 10.01
N ILE A 36 1.47 8.69 9.63
CA ILE A 36 2.78 8.70 10.29
C ILE A 36 2.66 9.00 11.80
N LYS A 37 1.77 9.91 12.20
CA LYS A 37 1.51 10.22 13.63
C LYS A 37 0.80 9.06 14.33
N LEU A 38 -0.19 8.44 13.68
CA LEU A 38 -0.92 7.28 14.22
C LEU A 38 0.01 6.07 14.43
N LYS A 39 1.00 5.89 13.55
CA LYS A 39 2.00 4.81 13.66
C LYS A 39 3.16 5.10 14.62
N LYS A 40 3.06 6.10 15.50
CA LYS A 40 4.14 6.46 16.47
C LYS A 40 4.68 5.29 17.30
N ASN A 41 3.84 4.28 17.57
CA ASN A 41 4.17 3.08 18.35
C ASN A 41 4.71 1.92 17.50
N ASP A 42 4.52 1.94 16.17
CA ASP A 42 5.14 1.00 15.23
C ASP A 42 6.25 1.74 14.46
N LYS A 43 7.44 1.78 15.06
CA LYS A 43 8.60 2.51 14.50
C LYS A 43 9.01 2.03 13.12
N ARG A 44 8.76 0.76 12.81
CA ARG A 44 9.11 0.18 11.51
C ARG A 44 8.19 0.74 10.42
N GLN A 45 6.87 0.61 10.62
CA GLN A 45 5.89 1.13 9.66
C GLN A 45 5.97 2.65 9.56
N GLN A 46 6.14 3.35 10.69
CA GLN A 46 6.36 4.80 10.71
C GLN A 46 7.56 5.20 9.84
N LYS A 47 8.70 4.52 10.00
CA LYS A 47 9.91 4.79 9.21
C LYS A 47 9.69 4.55 7.71
N MET A 48 8.95 3.51 7.34
CA MET A 48 8.62 3.23 5.94
C MET A 48 7.81 4.38 5.31
N LEU A 49 6.76 4.84 5.99
CA LEU A 49 5.92 5.95 5.52
C LEU A 49 6.68 7.28 5.46
N VAL A 50 7.53 7.57 6.46
CA VAL A 50 8.41 8.75 6.46
C VAL A 50 9.39 8.71 5.28
N ASN A 51 10.01 7.55 5.02
CA ASN A 51 10.92 7.40 3.90
C ASN A 51 10.20 7.58 2.56
N PHE A 52 8.97 7.08 2.43
CA PHE A 52 8.16 7.29 1.24
C PHE A 52 7.90 8.79 1.02
N LYS A 53 7.33 9.50 2.01
CA LYS A 53 7.06 10.95 1.86
C LYS A 53 8.32 11.77 1.60
N LYS A 54 9.48 11.38 2.15
CA LYS A 54 10.76 12.07 1.91
C LYS A 54 11.23 11.97 0.45
N ASN A 55 10.86 10.90 -0.25
CA ASN A 55 11.25 10.68 -1.64
C ASN A 55 10.26 11.26 -2.66
N SER A 56 9.04 11.62 -2.21
CA SER A 56 8.07 12.37 -3.00
C SER A 56 8.41 13.86 -3.05
N GLN A 57 7.80 14.62 -3.98
CA GLN A 57 7.97 16.06 -4.01
C GLN A 57 7.33 16.69 -2.76
N GLU A 58 7.83 17.87 -2.36
CA GLU A 58 7.35 18.55 -1.15
C GLU A 58 5.87 18.89 -1.25
N GLU A 59 5.48 19.42 -2.42
CA GLU A 59 4.12 19.85 -2.75
C GLU A 59 3.16 18.69 -3.00
N ASP A 60 3.64 17.47 -3.23
CA ASP A 60 2.76 16.33 -3.49
C ASP A 60 1.83 16.04 -2.30
N ASP A 61 0.54 15.93 -2.61
CA ASP A 61 -0.46 15.36 -1.73
C ASP A 61 -0.38 13.84 -1.79
N ILE A 62 -0.35 13.18 -0.62
CA ILE A 62 -0.25 11.72 -0.55
C ILE A 62 -1.36 11.19 0.35
N SER A 63 -2.30 10.49 -0.27
CA SER A 63 -3.35 9.75 0.42
C SER A 63 -2.93 8.30 0.61
N VAL A 64 -3.33 7.70 1.73
CA VAL A 64 -2.93 6.34 2.12
C VAL A 64 -4.13 5.54 2.59
N ILE A 65 -4.32 4.36 2.02
CA ILE A 65 -5.22 3.33 2.51
C ILE A 65 -4.38 2.27 3.21
N GLU A 66 -4.71 1.98 4.46
CA GLU A 66 -4.02 0.94 5.22
C GLU A 66 -4.72 -0.41 5.07
N LEU A 67 -4.06 -1.35 4.40
CA LEU A 67 -4.55 -2.72 4.23
C LEU A 67 -3.73 -3.71 5.09
N PRO A 68 -4.20 -4.95 5.33
CA PRO A 68 -3.50 -5.86 6.24
C PRO A 68 -2.02 -6.10 5.89
N ASN A 69 -1.71 -6.24 4.59
CA ASN A 69 -0.38 -6.65 4.11
C ASN A 69 0.47 -5.51 3.53
N TYR A 70 -0.16 -4.44 3.08
CA TYR A 70 0.49 -3.32 2.42
C TYR A 70 -0.23 -2.01 2.72
N PHE A 71 0.44 -0.88 2.45
CA PHE A 71 -0.23 0.40 2.28
C PHE A 71 -0.45 0.63 0.79
N GLU A 72 -1.62 1.09 0.41
CA GLU A 72 -1.85 1.65 -0.91
C GLU A 72 -1.71 3.17 -0.80
N LEU A 73 -0.86 3.75 -1.65
CA LEU A 73 -0.57 5.18 -1.63
C LEU A 73 -0.95 5.77 -2.98
N THR A 74 -1.63 6.91 -2.96
CA THR A 74 -1.85 7.73 -4.14
C THR A 74 -1.10 9.04 -3.95
N VAL A 75 -0.17 9.31 -4.87
CA VAL A 75 0.57 10.56 -4.95
C VAL A 75 -0.11 11.41 -6.01
N THR A 76 -0.56 12.61 -5.63
CA THR A 76 -1.15 13.57 -6.54
C THR A 76 -0.17 14.72 -6.74
N HIS A 77 0.22 14.93 -8.00
CA HIS A 77 1.13 15.99 -8.40
C HIS A 77 0.33 17.23 -8.80
N HIS A 78 0.61 18.36 -8.16
CA HIS A 78 0.00 19.63 -8.56
C HIS A 78 0.54 20.09 -9.92
N GLN A 79 -0.22 20.98 -10.56
CA GLN A 79 0.08 21.52 -11.89
C GLN A 79 1.51 22.10 -11.98
N GLU A 80 2.41 21.38 -12.65
CA GLU A 80 3.74 21.91 -12.97
C GLU A 80 3.70 22.95 -14.11
N LYS A 81 2.64 22.93 -14.94
CA LYS A 81 2.47 23.80 -16.11
C LYS A 81 1.08 24.40 -16.16
N LYS A 82 1.02 25.69 -16.47
CA LYS A 82 -0.22 26.39 -16.84
C LYS A 82 -0.83 25.63 -18.04
N ASP A 83 -2.12 25.29 -17.94
CA ASP A 83 -2.92 24.62 -18.98
C ASP A 83 -2.80 23.09 -19.09
N TYR A 84 -2.29 22.39 -18.07
CA TYR A 84 -2.35 20.92 -17.98
C TYR A 84 -3.08 20.48 -16.72
N THR A 85 -3.70 19.31 -16.66
CA THR A 85 -4.12 18.72 -15.38
C THR A 85 -2.88 18.36 -14.55
N GLY A 86 -3.06 18.13 -13.26
CA GLY A 86 -2.06 17.39 -12.49
C GLY A 86 -1.87 15.97 -13.02
N GLY A 87 -0.84 15.30 -12.51
CA GLY A 87 -0.66 13.86 -12.68
C GLY A 87 -0.92 13.14 -11.36
N ALA A 88 -1.07 11.82 -11.41
CA ALA A 88 -1.15 11.03 -10.19
C ALA A 88 -0.49 9.67 -10.38
N GLU A 89 0.02 9.11 -9.29
CA GLU A 89 0.68 7.81 -9.27
C GLU A 89 0.16 6.96 -8.11
N GLY A 90 -0.08 5.68 -8.39
CA GLY A 90 -0.47 4.68 -7.40
C GLY A 90 0.70 3.78 -7.03
N TYR A 91 0.86 3.51 -5.75
CA TYR A 91 1.90 2.62 -5.21
C TYR A 91 1.35 1.64 -4.18
N THR A 92 1.98 0.47 -4.10
CA THR A 92 1.90 -0.41 -2.93
C THR A 92 3.20 -0.37 -2.15
N LEU A 93 3.11 -0.31 -0.82
CA LEU A 93 4.22 -0.43 0.12
C LEU A 93 3.98 -1.63 1.04
N TYR A 94 4.66 -2.73 0.76
CA TYR A 94 4.46 -3.99 1.50
C TYR A 94 5.01 -3.88 2.92
N LYS A 95 4.16 -4.05 3.95
CA LYS A 95 4.54 -3.91 5.36
C LYS A 95 5.61 -4.92 5.80
N LYS A 96 5.58 -6.13 5.21
CA LYS A 96 6.51 -7.21 5.54
C LYS A 96 7.92 -7.00 4.98
N THR A 97 8.06 -6.38 3.82
CA THR A 97 9.36 -6.28 3.12
C THR A 97 9.86 -4.86 2.98
N GLY A 98 8.98 -3.86 3.06
CA GLY A 98 9.27 -2.48 2.68
C GLY A 98 9.43 -2.28 1.18
N LYS A 99 9.11 -3.30 0.36
CA LYS A 99 9.14 -3.18 -1.11
C LYS A 99 8.07 -2.18 -1.54
N ILE A 100 8.43 -1.32 -2.48
CA ILE A 100 7.51 -0.39 -3.14
C ILE A 100 7.30 -0.88 -4.58
N GLU A 101 6.05 -0.92 -5.04
CA GLU A 101 5.71 -1.21 -6.43
C GLU A 101 4.71 -0.16 -6.92
N MET A 102 4.96 0.41 -8.10
CA MET A 102 3.98 1.26 -8.78
C MET A 102 2.89 0.36 -9.37
N ILE A 103 1.63 0.71 -9.15
CA ILE A 103 0.47 -0.04 -9.64
C ILE A 103 -0.21 0.66 -10.82
N TRP A 104 -0.18 1.98 -10.87
CA TRP A 104 -0.71 2.78 -11.97
C TRP A 104 -0.07 4.17 -12.00
N HIS A 105 -0.19 4.85 -13.14
CA HIS A 105 0.25 6.23 -13.35
C HIS A 105 -0.71 6.91 -14.32
N GLU A 106 -1.24 8.06 -13.91
CA GLU A 106 -2.03 8.99 -14.72
C GLU A 106 -1.16 10.18 -15.14
N HIS A 107 -0.99 10.35 -16.45
CA HIS A 107 -0.23 11.46 -17.01
C HIS A 107 -1.05 12.76 -17.04
N PRO A 108 -0.41 13.92 -16.79
CA PRO A 108 -0.99 15.24 -17.04
C PRO A 108 -1.57 15.37 -18.45
N MET A 109 -2.81 15.86 -18.55
CA MET A 109 -3.53 16.09 -19.80
C MET A 109 -3.65 17.58 -20.10
N LYS A 110 -3.49 18.00 -21.36
CA LYS A 110 -3.70 19.40 -21.73
C LYS A 110 -5.17 19.78 -21.51
N LEU A 111 -5.42 20.90 -20.82
CA LEU A 111 -6.76 21.46 -20.65
C LEU A 111 -7.26 22.05 -21.98
N PRO A 112 -8.56 21.94 -22.28
CA PRO A 112 -9.15 22.60 -23.43
C PRO A 112 -9.10 24.12 -23.25
N GLU A 113 -8.95 24.84 -24.38
CA GLU A 113 -8.95 26.31 -24.45
C GLU A 113 -10.35 26.90 -24.18
#